data_AF-A0A6A6DPH5-F1
#
_entry.id   AF-A0A6A6DPH5-F1
#
_cell.length_a   1.000
_cell.length_b   1.000
_cell.length_c   1.000
_cell.angle_alpha   90.00
_cell.angle_beta   90.00
_cell.angle_gamma   90.00
#
_symmetry.space_group_name_H-M   'P 1'
#
loop_
_entity.id
_entity.type
_entity.pdbx_description
1 polymer ?
#
loop_
_entity_poly.entity_id
_entity_poly.type
_entity_poly.pdbx_seq_one_letter_code
_entity_poly.pdbx_strand_id
1 'polypeptide(L)'
;MGAPGFETWTFDFDSMPYTWAFRPIPACLELSSSQSASTPVIARFTYGKVGTKVLPGGEVGHLEIWRDRLTEDAEGIEAVITGCLVVVKYFDNIGRKYRNDGSGGSAAASLINAKGRETTSVRGRIACI
;
A
#
# COMPACT_ATOMS: atom_id res chain seq x y z
N MET A 1 26.44 8.33 12.91
CA MET A 1 25.61 8.41 11.70
C MET A 1 24.43 7.48 11.90
N GLY A 2 23.20 8.00 11.98
CA GLY A 2 22.00 7.16 12.05
C GLY A 2 21.80 6.46 10.71
N ALA A 3 21.34 5.21 10.72
CA ALA A 3 20.97 4.51 9.50
C ALA A 3 19.98 5.39 8.69
N PRO A 4 20.12 5.48 7.36
CA PRO A 4 19.19 6.23 6.52
C PRO A 4 17.75 5.77 6.82
N GLY A 5 16.83 6.73 6.93
CA GLY A 5 15.46 6.45 7.32
C GLY A 5 14.84 5.39 6.41
N PHE A 6 14.49 4.24 6.98
CA PHE A 6 13.82 3.12 6.29
C PHE A 6 12.37 3.43 5.89
N GLU A 7 12.02 4.71 5.75
CA GLU A 7 10.67 5.19 5.53
C GLU A 7 10.48 5.73 4.12
N THR A 8 11.58 5.92 3.39
CA THR A 8 11.57 6.37 2.01
C THR A 8 12.36 5.43 1.11
N TRP A 9 11.88 5.27 -0.12
CA TRP A 9 12.56 4.55 -1.18
C TRP A 9 12.51 5.38 -2.46
N THR A 10 13.66 5.60 -3.07
CA THR A 10 13.81 6.50 -4.21
C THR A 10 14.24 5.75 -5.45
N PHE A 11 13.73 6.16 -6.61
CA PHE A 11 14.18 5.68 -7.91
C PHE A 11 14.16 6.84 -8.91
N ASP A 12 14.98 6.72 -9.95
CA ASP A 12 15.01 7.66 -11.06
C ASP A 12 14.27 7.07 -12.26
N PHE A 13 13.44 7.89 -12.90
CA PHE A 13 12.80 7.58 -14.18
C PHE A 13 12.92 8.81 -15.08
N ASP A 14 13.45 8.64 -16.30
CA ASP A 14 13.76 9.75 -17.21
C ASP A 14 14.56 10.90 -16.57
N SER A 15 15.56 10.55 -15.76
CA SER A 15 16.39 11.52 -15.00
C SER A 15 15.62 12.39 -14.00
N MET A 16 14.39 12.02 -13.66
CA MET A 16 13.60 12.63 -12.58
C MET A 16 13.52 11.69 -11.37
N PRO A 17 13.80 12.18 -10.16
CA PRO A 17 13.70 11.39 -8.95
C PRO A 17 12.24 11.29 -8.49
N TYR A 18 11.86 10.07 -8.12
CA TYR A 18 10.57 9.73 -7.53
C TYR A 18 10.78 9.03 -6.19
N THR A 19 9.96 9.36 -5.22
CA THR A 19 10.09 8.85 -3.84
C THR A 19 8.80 8.20 -3.40
N TRP A 20 8.88 6.92 -3.05
CA TRP A 20 7.89 6.25 -2.22
C TRP A 20 8.16 6.55 -0.75
N ALA A 21 7.20 7.13 -0.05
CA ALA A 21 7.27 7.44 1.37
C ALA A 21 6.18 6.70 2.14
N PHE A 22 6.54 6.09 3.27
CA PHE A 22 5.56 5.49 4.18
C PHE A 22 4.84 6.57 5.00
N ARG A 23 3.52 6.47 5.10
CA ARG A 23 2.67 7.25 6.00
C ARG A 23 2.00 6.30 6.99
N PRO A 24 1.99 6.60 8.30
CA PRO A 24 1.49 5.67 9.31
C PRO A 24 -0.03 5.70 9.53
N ILE A 25 -0.74 6.80 9.22
CA ILE A 25 -2.16 6.98 9.55
C ILE A 25 -2.90 7.67 8.39
N PRO A 26 -3.74 6.96 7.62
CA PRO A 26 -3.74 5.50 7.51
C PRO A 26 -2.38 4.99 7.04
N ALA A 27 -2.06 3.73 7.32
CA ALA A 27 -0.86 3.08 6.81
C ALA A 27 -0.93 3.03 5.28
N CYS A 28 -0.10 3.80 4.60
CA CYS A 28 -0.01 3.82 3.15
C CYS A 28 1.41 4.13 2.66
N LEU A 29 1.67 3.85 1.39
CA LEU A 29 2.84 4.31 0.66
C LEU A 29 2.38 5.38 -0.30
N GLU A 30 3.04 6.53 -0.33
CA GLU A 30 2.77 7.62 -1.25
C GLU A 30 3.96 7.81 -2.18
N LEU A 31 3.71 7.85 -3.48
CA LEU A 31 4.69 8.20 -4.49
C LEU A 31 4.58 9.68 -4.81
N SER A 32 5.69 10.39 -4.79
CA SER A 32 5.77 11.80 -5.19
C SER A 32 7.05 12.09 -5.96
N SER A 33 7.06 13.20 -6.70
CA SER A 33 8.27 13.76 -7.30
C SER A 33 8.60 15.08 -6.63
N SER A 34 9.88 15.30 -6.30
CA SER A 34 10.34 16.58 -5.74
C SER A 34 10.25 17.73 -6.75
N GLN A 35 10.07 17.43 -8.04
CA GLN A 35 9.99 18.41 -9.12
C GLN A 35 8.55 18.75 -9.54
N SER A 36 7.56 17.95 -9.12
CA SER A 36 6.15 18.20 -9.47
C SER A 36 5.50 19.10 -8.41
N ALA A 37 5.37 20.39 -8.71
CA ALA A 37 4.71 21.36 -7.84
C ALA A 37 3.17 21.23 -7.85
N SER A 38 2.59 20.61 -8.90
CA SER A 38 1.15 20.57 -9.14
C SER A 38 0.45 19.33 -8.58
N THR A 39 1.15 18.20 -8.48
CA THR A 39 0.57 16.92 -8.07
C THR A 39 1.41 16.32 -6.93
N PRO A 40 1.07 16.58 -5.66
CA PRO A 40 1.91 16.15 -4.55
C PRO A 40 1.96 14.63 -4.36
N VAL A 41 0.98 13.89 -4.91
CA VAL A 41 0.91 12.42 -4.84
C VAL A 41 0.54 11.86 -6.22
N ILE A 42 1.46 11.09 -6.79
CA ILE A 42 1.34 10.45 -8.11
C ILE A 42 0.69 9.07 -7.99
N ALA A 43 1.00 8.35 -6.92
CA ALA A 43 0.38 7.06 -6.62
C ALA A 43 0.30 6.84 -5.10
N ARG A 44 -0.67 6.04 -4.66
CA ARG A 44 -0.84 5.68 -3.26
C ARG A 44 -1.22 4.22 -3.11
N PHE A 45 -0.43 3.47 -2.36
CA PHE A 45 -0.79 2.13 -1.92
C PHE A 45 -1.31 2.16 -0.50
N THR A 46 -2.59 1.86 -0.30
CA THR A 46 -3.22 1.80 1.02
C THR A 46 -3.30 0.36 1.49
N TYR A 47 -2.70 0.05 2.65
CA TYR A 47 -2.75 -1.31 3.19
C TYR A 47 -4.18 -1.70 3.58
N GLY A 48 -4.55 -2.95 3.32
CA GLY A 48 -5.83 -3.52 3.73
C GLY A 48 -5.87 -3.94 5.20
N LYS A 49 -6.99 -4.58 5.59
CA LYS A 49 -7.26 -5.02 6.97
C LYS A 49 -6.23 -5.99 7.55
N VAL A 50 -5.84 -6.93 6.71
CA VAL A 50 -4.86 -7.97 7.04
C VAL A 50 -3.45 -7.57 6.58
N GLY A 51 -3.34 -6.57 5.71
CA GLY A 51 -2.07 -6.04 5.20
C GLY A 51 -1.20 -7.15 4.60
N THR A 52 0.09 -7.14 4.92
CA THR A 52 1.05 -8.15 4.40
C THR A 52 0.86 -9.56 4.98
N LYS A 53 -0.06 -9.77 5.94
CA LYS A 53 -0.36 -11.09 6.53
C LYS A 53 -1.47 -11.87 5.81
N VAL A 54 -1.89 -11.41 4.64
CA VAL A 54 -2.98 -12.05 3.90
C VAL A 54 -2.60 -13.47 3.46
N LEU A 55 -3.59 -14.37 3.39
CA LEU A 55 -3.43 -15.70 2.80
C LEU A 55 -3.20 -15.59 1.29
N PRO A 56 -2.59 -16.61 0.65
CA PRO A 56 -2.48 -16.65 -0.81
C PRO A 56 -3.82 -16.39 -1.49
N GLY A 57 -3.84 -15.46 -2.45
CA GLY A 57 -5.04 -15.04 -3.17
C GLY A 57 -5.87 -13.96 -2.49
N GLY A 58 -5.53 -13.51 -1.29
CA GLY A 58 -6.22 -12.39 -0.65
C GLY A 58 -5.57 -11.03 -0.93
N GLU A 59 -6.34 -9.98 -0.64
CA GLU A 59 -5.97 -8.58 -0.90
C GLU A 59 -5.04 -8.01 0.19
N VAL A 60 -3.83 -7.60 -0.21
CA VAL A 60 -2.85 -6.93 0.67
C VAL A 60 -3.23 -5.47 0.91
N GLY A 61 -3.84 -4.83 -0.09
CA GLY A 61 -4.18 -3.41 -0.12
C GLY A 61 -4.57 -2.96 -1.53
N HIS A 62 -4.74 -1.66 -1.69
CA HIS A 62 -5.23 -1.04 -2.92
C HIS A 62 -4.23 0.02 -3.43
N LEU A 63 -3.87 -0.05 -4.71
CA LEU A 63 -3.02 0.93 -5.38
C LEU A 63 -3.87 1.89 -6.22
N GLU A 64 -3.80 3.17 -5.89
CA GLU A 64 -4.36 4.27 -6.68
C GLU A 64 -3.22 4.93 -7.46
N ILE A 65 -3.44 5.19 -8.75
CA ILE A 65 -2.49 5.88 -9.62
C ILE A 65 -3.23 7.06 -10.24
N TRP A 66 -2.69 8.26 -10.04
CA TRP A 66 -3.21 9.49 -10.64
C TRP A 66 -2.38 9.87 -11.85
N ARG A 67 -3.03 10.55 -12.80
CA ARG A 67 -2.37 11.02 -14.00
C ARG A 67 -1.33 12.09 -13.64
N ASP A 68 -0.08 11.78 -13.91
CA ASP A 68 1.09 12.66 -13.83
C ASP A 68 1.99 12.40 -15.06
N ARG A 69 3.03 13.20 -15.26
CA ARG A 69 4.04 12.98 -16.30
C ARG A 69 4.63 11.57 -16.26
N LEU A 70 4.81 11.00 -15.06
CA LEU A 70 5.29 9.62 -14.90
C LEU A 70 4.30 8.56 -15.40
N THR A 71 3.01 8.86 -15.50
CA THR A 71 1.99 7.84 -15.74
C THR A 71 1.24 8.09 -17.05
N GLU A 72 1.84 8.84 -17.97
CA GLU A 72 1.25 9.12 -19.29
C GLU A 72 1.42 7.92 -20.24
N ASP A 73 2.50 7.18 -20.06
CA ASP A 73 2.87 6.02 -20.84
C ASP A 73 2.85 4.73 -20.01
N ALA A 74 2.90 3.59 -20.71
CA ALA A 74 2.83 2.29 -20.07
C ALA A 74 4.08 1.97 -19.23
N GLU A 75 5.28 2.39 -19.68
CA GLU A 75 6.54 2.09 -18.99
C GLU A 75 6.58 2.79 -17.64
N GLY A 76 6.10 4.04 -17.60
CA GLY A 76 5.94 4.80 -16.38
C GLY A 76 4.93 4.18 -15.39
N ILE A 77 3.79 3.70 -15.88
CA ILE A 77 2.82 2.94 -15.04
C ILE A 77 3.46 1.65 -14.48
N GLU A 78 4.21 0.91 -15.30
CA GLU A 78 4.93 -0.29 -14.87
C GLU A 78 6.00 0.02 -13.82
N ALA A 79 6.70 1.16 -13.94
CA ALA A 79 7.66 1.62 -12.95
C ALA A 79 6.98 1.93 -11.61
N VAL A 80 5.79 2.55 -11.62
CA VAL A 80 4.98 2.78 -10.41
C VAL A 80 4.60 1.45 -9.74
N ILE A 81 4.04 0.51 -10.50
CA ILE A 81 3.60 -0.79 -9.98
C ILE A 81 4.79 -1.57 -9.41
N THR A 82 5.89 -1.65 -10.16
CA THR A 82 7.09 -2.38 -9.76
C THR A 82 7.74 -1.74 -8.53
N GLY A 83 7.85 -0.41 -8.50
CA GLY A 83 8.34 0.32 -7.34
C GLY A 83 7.50 0.05 -6.09
N CYS A 84 6.17 0.09 -6.22
CA CYS A 84 5.27 -0.27 -5.12
C CYS A 84 5.54 -1.70 -4.59
N LEU A 85 5.66 -2.68 -5.49
CA LEU A 85 5.92 -4.08 -5.11
C LEU A 85 7.27 -4.24 -4.40
N VAL A 86 8.32 -3.58 -4.89
CA VAL A 86 9.64 -3.57 -4.26
C VAL A 86 9.56 -3.01 -2.85
N VAL A 87 8.90 -1.88 -2.65
CA VAL A 87 8.78 -1.24 -1.32
C VAL A 87 7.97 -2.10 -0.36
N VAL A 88 6.84 -2.67 -0.79
CA VAL A 88 6.03 -3.57 0.03
C VAL A 88 6.85 -4.80 0.44
N LYS A 89 7.57 -5.42 -0.50
CA LYS A 89 8.43 -6.59 -0.21
C LYS A 89 9.61 -6.25 0.68
N TYR A 90 10.22 -5.09 0.48
CA TYR A 90 11.30 -4.61 1.33
C TYR A 90 10.84 -4.49 2.79
N PHE A 91 9.70 -3.85 3.03
CA PHE A 91 9.13 -3.70 4.37
C PHE A 91 8.74 -5.02 5.01
N ASP A 92 8.18 -5.95 4.25
CA ASP A 92 7.88 -7.30 4.73
C ASP A 92 9.16 -8.05 5.14
N ASN A 93 10.23 -7.98 4.33
CA ASN A 93 11.51 -8.64 4.58
C ASN A 93 12.23 -8.12 5.83
N ILE A 94 12.08 -6.84 6.18
CA ILE A 94 12.62 -6.27 7.42
C ILE A 94 11.70 -6.51 8.64
N GLY A 95 10.66 -7.32 8.49
CA GLY A 95 9.74 -7.72 9.55
C GLY A 95 8.67 -6.67 9.89
N ARG A 96 8.54 -5.59 9.11
CA ARG A 96 7.50 -4.57 9.31
C ARG A 96 6.18 -5.06 8.71
N LYS A 97 5.13 -5.04 9.54
CA LYS A 97 3.80 -5.58 9.20
C LYS A 97 2.78 -4.46 9.30
N TYR A 98 2.51 -3.82 8.16
CA TYR A 98 1.55 -2.73 8.05
C TYR A 98 0.15 -3.23 7.71
N ARG A 99 -0.87 -2.62 8.29
CA ARG A 99 -2.30 -2.90 8.07
C ARG A 99 -3.14 -1.71 8.53
N ASN A 100 -4.34 -1.55 7.98
CA ASN A 100 -5.34 -0.59 8.45
C ASN A 100 -6.53 -1.33 9.05
N ASP A 101 -6.95 -1.03 10.27
CA ASP A 101 -7.97 -1.79 11.02
C ASP A 101 -9.42 -1.71 10.48
N GLY A 102 -9.62 -1.11 9.31
CA GLY A 102 -10.93 -0.98 8.67
C GLY A 102 -11.75 0.20 9.17
N SER A 103 -11.14 1.15 9.88
CA SER A 103 -11.76 2.44 10.20
C SER A 103 -11.88 3.39 8.99
N GLY A 104 -11.17 3.10 7.88
CA GLY A 104 -11.30 3.80 6.59
C GLY A 104 -11.94 2.90 5.55
N GLY A 105 -13.14 3.28 5.08
CA GLY A 105 -14.08 2.41 4.38
C GLY A 105 -13.58 1.74 3.09
N SER A 106 -13.83 0.43 2.99
CA SER A 106 -14.18 -0.26 1.75
C SER A 106 -14.99 -1.50 2.13
N ALA A 107 -16.18 -1.68 1.53
CA ALA A 107 -17.20 -2.65 1.96
C ALA A 107 -16.76 -4.14 1.89
N ALA A 108 -15.60 -4.43 1.30
CA ALA A 108 -14.95 -5.75 1.33
C ALA A 108 -14.41 -6.14 2.73
N ALA A 109 -14.25 -5.18 3.65
CA ALA A 109 -13.72 -5.41 5.00
C ALA A 109 -14.66 -6.19 5.95
N SER A 110 -15.87 -6.50 5.49
CA SER A 110 -16.95 -7.12 6.26
C SER A 110 -16.78 -8.63 6.51
N LEU A 111 -15.87 -9.31 5.80
CA LEU A 111 -15.79 -10.80 5.82
C LEU A 111 -14.61 -11.39 6.61
N ILE A 112 -13.71 -10.56 7.13
CA ILE A 112 -12.49 -11.05 7.79
C ILE A 112 -12.36 -10.44 9.19
N ASN A 113 -12.37 -11.27 10.23
CA ASN A 113 -12.15 -10.81 11.62
C ASN A 113 -10.68 -10.33 11.78
N ALA A 114 -10.37 -9.49 12.78
CA ALA A 114 -9.03 -8.96 13.09
C ALA A 114 -7.92 -10.01 13.29
N LYS A 115 -8.30 -11.30 13.35
CA LYS A 115 -7.41 -12.48 13.40
C LYS A 115 -7.24 -13.22 12.06
N GLY A 116 -7.80 -12.73 10.95
CA GLY A 116 -7.68 -13.38 9.63
C GLY A 116 -8.57 -14.61 9.43
N ARG A 117 -9.52 -14.88 10.34
CA ARG A 117 -10.54 -15.93 10.14
C ARG A 117 -11.69 -15.39 9.29
N GLU A 118 -12.06 -16.12 8.25
CA GLU A 118 -13.31 -15.94 7.51
C GLU A 118 -14.47 -16.12 8.48
N THR A 119 -15.31 -15.10 8.61
CA THR A 119 -16.61 -15.27 9.26
C THR A 119 -17.56 -15.77 8.19
N THR A 120 -17.76 -17.08 8.11
CA THR A 120 -18.90 -17.64 7.39
C THR A 120 -20.17 -17.07 8.02
N SER A 121 -20.84 -16.20 7.27
CA SER A 121 -22.17 -15.70 7.62
C SER A 121 -23.16 -16.86 7.54
N VAL A 122 -23.26 -17.62 8.63
CA VAL A 122 -24.42 -18.48 8.85
C VAL A 122 -25.53 -17.54 9.26
N ARG A 123 -26.48 -17.35 8.35
CA ARG A 123 -27.74 -16.65 8.58
C ARG A 123 -28.27 -17.02 9.97
N GLY A 124 -28.23 -16.05 10.88
CA GLY A 124 -28.96 -16.06 12.14
C GLY A 124 -28.48 -17.06 13.19
N ARG A 125 -27.32 -16.81 13.80
CA ARG A 125 -27.11 -16.82 15.28
C ARG A 125 -25.63 -16.62 15.59
N ILE A 126 -25.36 -15.63 16.44
CA ILE A 126 -24.03 -15.36 16.99
C ILE A 126 -23.72 -16.47 18.01
N ALA A 127 -22.67 -17.26 17.75
CA ALA A 127 -22.01 -18.06 18.77
C ALA A 127 -20.50 -17.93 18.57
N CYS A 128 -19.80 -17.45 19.59
CA CYS A 128 -18.34 -17.44 19.65
C CYS A 128 -17.84 -18.86 20.01
N ILE A 129 -16.87 -19.36 19.25
CA ILE A 129 -15.96 -20.44 19.67
C ILE A 129 -14.53 -20.03 19.28
#